data_AF-A0A7C4C1Z1-F1
#
_entry.id   AF-A0A7C4C1Z1-F1
#
_cell.length_a   1.000
_cell.length_b   1.000
_cell.length_c   1.000
_cell.angle_alpha   90.00
_cell.angle_beta   90.00
_cell.angle_gamma   90.00
#
_symmetry.space_group_name_H-M   'P 1'
#
loop_
_entity.id
_entity.type
_entity.pdbx_description
1 polymer ?
#
loop_
_entity_poly.entity_id
_entity_poly.type
_entity_poly.pdbx_seq_one_letter_code
_entity_poly.pdbx_strand_id
1 'polypeptide(L)' 'MEEEPLGYRVGIFFIVVGFMALIPFVASEQLNQPDYRYFFSGVFLLVAGGVLMWRNRPPKRQDVQRFRIFKRKPKDKRKE' A
#
# COMPACT_ATOMS: atom_id res chain seq x y z
N MET A 1 -6.16 17.67 -5.98
CA MET A 1 -5.53 16.57 -5.25
C MET A 1 -6.65 15.63 -4.86
N GLU A 2 -6.77 14.47 -5.51
CA GLU A 2 -7.74 13.46 -5.06
C GLU A 2 -7.27 12.97 -3.70
N GLU A 3 -8.03 13.27 -2.66
CA GLU A 3 -7.67 12.88 -1.31
C GLU A 3 -7.78 11.36 -1.18
N GLU A 4 -6.65 10.70 -0.97
CA GLU A 4 -6.61 9.27 -0.63
C GLU A 4 -7.65 8.98 0.47
N PRO A 5 -8.51 7.97 0.31
CA PRO A 5 -9.58 7.70 1.25
C PRO A 5 -9.00 7.48 2.64
N LEU A 6 -9.59 8.11 3.67
CA LEU A 6 -9.09 8.08 5.04
C LEU A 6 -8.79 6.65 5.52
N GLY A 7 -9.65 5.69 5.18
CA GLY A 7 -9.48 4.28 5.53
C GLY A 7 -8.23 3.63 4.94
N TYR A 8 -7.73 4.09 3.78
CA TYR A 8 -6.48 3.62 3.21
C TYR A 8 -5.26 4.14 3.98
N ARG A 9 -5.28 5.43 4.37
CA ARG A 9 -4.22 6.03 5.20
C ARG A 9 -4.16 5.38 6.58
N VAL A 10 -5.33 5.14 7.19
CA VAL A 10 -5.44 4.41 8.45
C VAL A 10 -4.91 2.98 8.29
N GLY A 11 -5.22 2.30 7.19
CA GLY A 11 -4.65 0.98 6.88
C GLY A 11 -3.13 0.97 6.87
N ILE A 12 -2.51 1.95 6.19
CA ILE A 12 -1.04 2.11 6.18
C ILE A 12 -0.50 2.35 7.59
N PHE A 13 -1.14 3.23 8.37
CA PHE A 13 -0.73 3.50 9.75
C PHE A 13 -0.72 2.22 10.60
N PHE A 14 -1.78 1.41 10.54
CA PHE A 14 -1.87 0.13 11.24
C PHE A 14 -0.77 -0.84 10.81
N ILE A 15 -0.41 -0.87 9.53
CA ILE A 15 0.69 -1.70 9.03
C ILE A 15 2.04 -1.23 9.63
N VAL A 16 2.31 0.07 9.61
CA VAL A 16 3.57 0.63 10.16
C VAL A 16 3.69 0.34 11.66
N VAL A 17 2.63 0.60 12.42
CA VAL A 17 2.62 0.34 13.87
C VAL A 17 2.71 -1.16 14.15
N GLY A 18 2.03 -1.99 13.35
CA GLY A 18 2.10 -3.45 13.46
C GLY A 18 3.52 -3.99 13.28
N PHE A 19 4.27 -3.48 12.29
CA PHE A 19 5.69 -3.81 12.14
C PHE A 19 6.54 -3.30 13.29
N MET A 20 6.30 -2.08 13.79
CA MET A 20 7.02 -1.56 14.95
C MET A 20 6.77 -2.38 16.22
N ALA A 21 5.56 -2.91 16.41
CA ALA A 21 5.23 -3.78 17.54
C ALA A 21 5.98 -5.13 17.49
N LEU A 22 6.50 -5.55 16.34
CA LEU A 22 7.33 -6.76 16.25
C LEU A 22 8.77 -6.53 16.73
N ILE A 23 9.25 -5.29 16.77
CA ILE A 23 10.59 -4.95 17.26
C ILE A 23 10.80 -5.41 18.72
N PRO A 24 9.94 -5.05 19.69
CA PRO A 24 10.10 -5.52 21.07
C PRO A 24 9.95 -7.04 21.20
N PHE A 25 9.17 -7.70 20.34
CA PHE A 25 9.12 -9.16 20.31
C PHE A 25 10.48 -9.76 19.94
N VAL A 26 11.10 -9.29 18.85
CA VAL A 26 12.43 -9.76 18.44
C VAL A 26 13.48 -9.48 19.53
N ALA A 27 13.42 -8.31 20.16
CA ALA A 27 14.29 -7.97 21.28
C ALA A 27 14.07 -8.91 22.50
N SER A 28 12.82 -9.24 22.82
CA SER A 28 12.48 -10.16 23.91
C SER A 28 12.96 -11.59 23.65
N GLU A 29 12.92 -12.03 22.39
CA GLU A 29 13.40 -13.35 21.99
C GLU A 29 14.92 -13.47 22.11
N GLN A 30 15.67 -12.40 21.83
CA GLN A 30 17.13 -12.36 22.06
C GLN A 30 17.51 -12.54 23.53
N LEU A 31 16.58 -12.24 24.46
CA LEU A 31 16.75 -12.42 25.90
C LEU A 31 16.23 -13.79 26.39
N ASN A 32 15.84 -14.69 25.49
CA ASN A 32 15.19 -15.98 25.79
C ASN A 32 13.90 -15.83 26.62
N GLN A 33 13.23 -14.69 26.55
CA GLN A 33 11.97 -14.41 27.21
C GLN A 33 10.96 -13.83 26.20
N PRO A 34 10.49 -14.62 25.23
CA PRO A 34 9.56 -14.15 24.22
C PRO A 34 8.29 -13.60 24.85
N ASP A 35 8.05 -12.31 24.68
CA ASP A 35 6.76 -11.72 25.00
C ASP A 35 5.86 -11.78 23.77
N TYR A 36 5.10 -12.87 23.69
CA TYR A 36 4.15 -13.12 22.62
C TYR A 36 3.02 -12.08 22.53
N ARG A 37 2.80 -11.24 23.56
CA ARG A 37 1.80 -10.17 23.48
C ARG A 37 2.16 -9.17 22.40
N TYR A 38 3.44 -8.82 22.26
CA TYR A 38 3.93 -7.96 21.18
C TYR A 38 3.77 -8.63 19.81
N PHE A 39 4.03 -9.94 19.73
CA PHE A 39 3.82 -10.69 18.50
C PHE A 39 2.35 -10.69 18.07
N PHE A 40 1.44 -11.14 18.93
CA PHE A 40 0.01 -11.23 18.59
C PHE A 40 -0.62 -9.86 18.32
N SER A 41 -0.26 -8.84 19.09
CA SER A 41 -0.74 -7.47 18.85
C SER A 41 -0.21 -6.91 17.53
N GLY A 42 1.07 -7.12 17.21
CA GLY A 42 1.67 -6.73 15.93
C GLY A 42 1.00 -7.44 14.75
N VAL A 43 0.84 -8.76 14.82
CA VAL A 43 0.14 -9.55 13.78
C VAL A 43 -1.31 -9.08 13.61
N PHE A 44 -2.03 -8.84 14.70
CA PHE A 44 -3.40 -8.33 14.65
C PHE A 44 -3.48 -6.96 13.94
N LEU A 45 -2.56 -6.05 14.25
CA LEU A 45 -2.48 -4.73 13.61
C LEU A 45 -2.15 -4.84 12.12
N LEU A 46 -1.23 -5.74 11.73
CA LEU A 46 -0.89 -6.00 10.33
C LEU A 46 -2.09 -6.53 9.54
N VAL A 47 -2.82 -7.50 10.10
CA VAL A 47 -4.03 -8.06 9.47
C VAL A 47 -5.12 -6.99 9.36
N ALA A 48 -5.41 -6.25 10.44
CA ALA A 48 -6.41 -5.19 10.44
C ALA A 48 -6.05 -4.08 9.44
N GLY A 49 -4.79 -3.65 9.41
CA GLY A 49 -4.29 -2.66 8.45
C GLY A 49 -4.38 -3.13 7.01
N GLY A 50 -4.00 -4.39 6.74
CA GLY A 50 -4.13 -5.01 5.42
C GLY A 50 -5.58 -5.11 4.95
N VAL A 51 -6.51 -5.49 5.83
CA VAL A 51 -7.95 -5.52 5.53
C VAL A 51 -8.48 -4.12 5.22
N LEU A 52 -8.10 -3.10 6.01
CA LEU A 52 -8.50 -1.71 5.78
C LEU A 52 -7.95 -1.18 4.45
N MET A 53 -6.69 -1.49 4.13
CA MET A 53 -6.05 -1.09 2.88
C MET A 53 -6.70 -1.78 1.68
N TRP A 54 -7.04 -3.07 1.80
CA TRP A 54 -7.71 -3.82 0.74
C TRP A 54 -9.13 -3.31 0.49
N ARG A 55 -9.90 -3.05 1.55
CA ARG A 55 -11.29 -2.57 1.44
C ARG A 55 -11.39 -1.15 0.91
N ASN A 56 -10.44 -0.28 1.27
CA ASN A 56 -10.44 1.13 0.90
C ASN A 56 -9.45 1.45 -0.24
N ARG A 57 -9.03 0.43 -1.00
CA ARG A 57 -8.07 0.63 -2.09
C ARG A 57 -8.65 1.66 -3.07
N PRO A 58 -7.95 2.78 -3.34
CA PRO A 58 -8.46 3.77 -4.28
C PRO A 58 -8.65 3.11 -5.65
N PRO A 59 -9.71 3.47 -6.39
CA PRO A 59 -9.91 2.98 -7.74
C PRO A 59 -8.66 3.29 -8.57
N LYS A 60 -8.23 2.35 -9.42
CA LYS A 60 -7.10 2.58 -10.34
C LYS A 60 -7.35 3.90 -11.04
N ARG A 61 -6.45 4.87 -10.85
CA ARG A 61 -6.47 6.13 -11.60
C ARG A 61 -6.70 5.76 -13.05
N GLN A 62 -7.82 6.20 -13.62
CA GLN A 62 -8.01 6.11 -15.06
C GLN A 62 -6.92 6.97 -15.64
N ASP A 63 -5.86 6.31 -16.11
CA ASP A 63 -4.77 6.96 -16.79
C ASP A 63 -5.42 7.72 -17.93
N VAL A 64 -5.41 9.04 -17.80
CA VAL A 64 -6.21 9.91 -18.62
C VAL A 64 -5.62 9.79 -20.02
N GLN A 65 -6.22 8.95 -20.88
CA GLN A 65 -5.80 8.66 -22.26
C GLN A 65 -5.86 9.90 -23.18
N ARG A 66 -5.85 11.13 -22.63
CA ARG A 66 -5.96 12.40 -23.34
C ARG A 66 -4.78 12.72 -24.25
N PHE A 67 -3.76 11.86 -24.31
CA PHE A 67 -2.63 12.02 -25.24
C PHE A 67 -2.43 10.87 -26.24
N ARG A 68 -3.43 9.99 -26.44
CA ARG A 68 -3.38 9.01 -27.54
C ARG A 68 -3.70 9.62 -28.92
N ILE A 69 -3.92 10.93 -29.01
CA ILE A 69 -4.21 11.64 -30.27
C ILE A 69 -2.91 12.09 -30.98
N PHE A 70 -1.80 12.26 -30.26
CA PHE A 70 -0.51 12.67 -30.84
C PHE A 70 0.35 11.51 -31.38
N LYS A 71 -0.11 10.26 -31.29
CA LYS A 71 0.53 9.08 -31.92
C LYS A 71 0.07 8.83 -33.36
N ARG A 72 -0.48 9.81 -34.07
CA ARG A 72 -0.59 9.75 -35.53
C ARG A 72 0.75 10.16 -36.14
N LYS A 73 1.60 9.18 -36.47
CA LYS A 73 2.71 9.40 -37.40
C LYS A 73 2.11 9.93 -38.72
N PRO A 74 2.53 11.09 -39.24
CA PRO A 74 2.30 11.36 -40.65
C PRO A 74 3.19 10.39 -41.42
N LYS A 75 2.59 9.38 -42.07
CA LYS A 75 3.29 8.72 -43.18
C LYS A 75 3.27 9.71 -44.34
N ASP A 76 4.32 10.51 -44.38
CA ASP A 76 4.66 11.32 -45.54
C ASP A 76 4.98 10.40 -46.74
N LYS A 77 4.76 11.01 -47.89
CA LYS A 77 4.53 10.55 -49.25
C LYS A 77 5.53 9.54 -49.83
N ARG A 78 5.01 8.66 -50.70
CA ARG A 78 5.48 8.30 -52.07
C ARG A 78 4.71 7.03 -52.52
N LYS A 79 4.16 6.87 -53.73
CA LYS A 79 4.61 7.26 -55.07
C LYS A 79 3.40 7.31 -56.04
N GLU A 80 3.31 8.34 -56.87
CA GLU A 80 2.90 8.22 -58.28
C GLU A 80 4.15 8.49 -59.13
#